data_AF-A0A975MLY5-F1
#
_entry.id   AF-A0A975MLY5-F1
#
_cell.length_a   1.000
_cell.length_b   1.000
_cell.length_c   1.000
_cell.angle_alpha   90.00
_cell.angle_beta   90.00
_cell.angle_gamma   90.00
#
_symmetry.space_group_name_H-M   'P 1'
#
loop_
_entity.id
_entity.type
_entity.pdbx_description
1 polymer ?
#
loop_
_entity_poly.entity_id
_entity_poly.type
_entity_poly.pdbx_seq_one_letter_code
_entity_poly.pdbx_strand_id
1 'polypeptide(L)' 'MDLLTVLLPIFVLFCLWLGYRILQKAGFAGVWTWVLLVPIVNIIMIWVFAFSHWPKQRGNSELD' A
#
# COMPACT_ATOMS: atom_id res chain seq x y z
N MET A 1 -17.42 20.99 -16.43
CA MET A 1 -16.20 20.20 -16.71
C MET A 1 -15.33 20.09 -15.46
N ASP A 2 -15.92 20.33 -14.27
CA ASP A 2 -15.19 20.67 -13.05
C ASP A 2 -15.27 19.54 -12.00
N LEU A 3 -16.37 18.78 -11.99
CA LEU A 3 -16.52 17.64 -11.09
C LEU A 3 -15.52 16.53 -11.42
N LEU A 4 -15.36 16.20 -12.71
CA LEU A 4 -14.45 15.15 -13.16
C LEU A 4 -12.98 15.50 -12.86
N THR A 5 -12.59 16.75 -13.08
CA THR A 5 -11.23 17.27 -12.84
C THR A 5 -10.88 17.36 -11.36
N VAL A 6 -11.86 17.54 -10.47
CA VAL A 6 -11.64 17.49 -9.02
C VAL A 6 -11.68 16.05 -8.51
N LEU A 7 -12.58 15.22 -9.03
CA LEU A 7 -12.74 13.83 -8.60
C LEU A 7 -11.53 12.96 -8.97
N LEU A 8 -10.97 13.15 -10.17
CA LEU A 8 -9.86 12.36 -10.69
C LEU A 8 -8.59 12.43 -9.80
N PRO A 9 -8.06 13.61 -9.43
CA PRO A 9 -6.90 13.70 -8.55
C PRO A 9 -7.21 13.22 -7.14
N ILE A 10 -8.43 13.43 -6.62
CA ILE A 10 -8.85 12.89 -5.32
C ILE A 10 -8.79 11.36 -5.33
N PHE A 11 -9.31 10.73 -6.38
CA PHE A 11 -9.28 9.29 -6.55
C PHE A 11 -7.85 8.75 -6.63
N VAL A 12 -6.98 9.40 -7.43
CA VAL A 12 -5.56 9.04 -7.54
C VAL A 12 -4.84 9.16 -6.19
N LEU A 13 -5.04 10.27 -5.46
CA LEU A 13 -4.47 10.48 -4.13
C LEU A 13 -4.96 9.43 -3.14
N PHE A 14 -6.23 9.07 -3.19
CA PHE A 14 -6.82 8.04 -2.34
C PHE A 14 -6.20 6.66 -2.60
N CYS A 15 -6.05 6.26 -3.87
CA CYS A 15 -5.37 5.02 -4.24
C CYS A 15 -3.90 5.00 -3.78
N LEU A 16 -3.17 6.10 -3.95
CA LEU A 16 -1.78 6.22 -3.50
C LEU A 16 -1.68 6.12 -1.97
N TRP A 17 -2.59 6.77 -1.24
CA TRP A 17 -2.61 6.74 0.22
C TRP A 17 -2.93 5.33 0.77
N LEU A 18 -3.89 4.65 0.16
CA LEU A 18 -4.21 3.25 0.48
C LEU A 18 -3.01 2.35 0.24
N GLY A 19 -2.38 2.44 -0.93
CA GLY A 19 -1.19 1.68 -1.26
C GLY A 19 -0.08 1.91 -0.24
N TYR A 20 0.24 3.18 0.08
CA TYR A 20 1.22 3.53 1.11
C TYR A 20 0.95 2.85 2.46
N ARG A 21 -0.32 2.87 2.91
CA ARG A 21 -0.75 2.23 4.17
C ARG A 21 -0.59 0.71 4.14
N ILE A 22 -0.86 0.06 3.01
CA ILE A 22 -0.69 -1.39 2.84
C ILE A 22 0.81 -1.74 2.86
N LEU A 23 1.64 -0.98 2.14
CA LEU A 23 3.09 -1.17 2.11
C LEU A 23 3.72 -1.04 3.51
N GLN A 24 3.30 -0.03 4.28
CA GLN A 24 3.73 0.12 5.67
C GLN A 24 3.31 -1.08 6.54
N LYS A 25 2.08 -1.57 6.39
CA LYS A 25 1.58 -2.74 7.13
C LYS A 25 2.28 -4.03 6.73
N ALA A 26 2.75 -4.12 5.50
CA ALA A 26 3.51 -5.25 5.00
C ALA A 26 5.01 -5.20 5.41
N GLY A 27 5.46 -4.13 6.08
CA GLY A 27 6.84 -3.99 6.53
C GLY A 27 7.83 -3.61 5.43
N PHE A 28 7.34 -3.22 4.25
CA PHE A 28 8.19 -2.72 3.17
C PHE A 28 8.57 -1.25 3.45
N ALA A 29 9.82 -0.89 3.15
CA ALA A 29 10.28 0.50 3.24
C ALA A 29 9.39 1.40 2.37
N GLY A 30 9.02 2.59 2.88
CA GLY A 30 8.11 3.54 2.20
C GLY A 30 8.52 3.94 0.77
N VAL A 31 9.76 3.65 0.36
CA VAL A 31 10.29 3.79 -1.00
C VAL A 31 9.56 2.89 -2.02
N TRP A 32 8.95 1.78 -1.61
CA TRP A 32 8.15 0.93 -2.50
C TRP A 32 6.88 1.62 -3.02
N THR A 33 6.49 2.77 -2.46
CA THR A 33 5.34 3.55 -2.93
C THR A 33 5.51 4.04 -4.38
N TRP A 34 6.75 4.25 -4.83
CA TRP A 34 7.06 4.59 -6.23
C TRP A 34 6.69 3.45 -7.20
N VAL A 35 6.67 2.21 -6.72
CA VAL A 35 6.30 1.04 -7.52
C VAL A 35 4.79 0.98 -7.79
N LEU A 36 3.97 1.64 -6.95
CA LEU A 36 2.52 1.79 -7.19
C LEU A 36 2.19 2.70 -8.38
N LEU A 37 3.14 3.52 -8.85
CA LEU A 37 2.94 4.30 -10.07
C LEU A 37 2.90 3.43 -11.33
N VAL A 38 3.39 2.18 -11.24
CA VAL A 38 3.37 1.23 -12.34
C VAL A 38 2.14 0.32 -12.21
N PRO A 39 1.15 0.41 -13.13
CA PRO A 39 -0.11 -0.33 -13.01
C PRO A 39 0.09 -1.86 -13.03
N ILE A 40 1.08 -2.35 -13.79
CA ILE A 40 1.41 -3.78 -13.84
C ILE A 40 1.86 -4.28 -12.46
N VAL A 41 2.65 -3.48 -11.74
CA VAL A 41 3.17 -3.91 -10.44
C VAL A 41 2.08 -3.87 -9.37
N ASN A 42 1.06 -3.00 -9.49
CA ASN A 42 -0.12 -3.08 -8.62
C ASN A 42 -0.80 -4.45 -8.67
N ILE A 43 -0.97 -5.02 -9.88
CA ILE A 43 -1.60 -6.34 -10.05
C ILE A 43 -0.75 -7.43 -9.39
N ILE A 44 0.56 -7.40 -9.61
CA ILE A 44 1.50 -8.34 -8.99
C ILE A 44 1.51 -8.16 -7.46
N MET A 45 1.42 -6.93 -6.97
CA MET A 45 1.41 -6.61 -5.53
C MET A 45 0.18 -7.18 -4.84
N ILE A 46 -0.98 -7.30 -5.49
CA ILE A 46 -2.15 -7.98 -4.91
C ILE A 46 -1.82 -9.45 -4.64
N TRP A 47 -1.14 -10.12 -5.58
CA TRP A 47 -0.73 -11.51 -5.41
C TRP A 47 0.35 -11.63 -4.34
N VAL A 48 1.35 -10.76 -4.37
CA VAL A 48 2.39 -10.70 -3.34
C VAL A 48 1.76 -10.47 -1.97
N PHE A 49 0.81 -9.55 -1.78
CA PHE A 49 0.13 -9.34 -0.50
C PHE A 49 -0.73 -10.52 -0.07
N ALA A 50 -1.34 -11.25 -1.02
CA ALA A 50 -2.11 -12.45 -0.72
C ALA A 50 -1.22 -13.60 -0.22
N PHE A 51 0.00 -13.73 -0.76
CA PHE A 51 0.94 -14.80 -0.39
C PHE A 51 2.02 -14.36 0.62
N SER A 52 2.19 -13.05 0.85
CA SER A 52 3.18 -12.51 1.78
C SER A 52 2.69 -12.70 3.20
N HIS A 53 3.62 -13.09 4.07
CA HIS A 53 3.37 -13.11 5.50
C HIS A 53 3.31 -11.67 6.02
N TRP A 54 2.20 -11.29 6.65
CA TRP A 54 2.02 -9.94 7.17
C TRP A 54 2.75 -9.80 8.50
N PRO A 55 3.64 -8.82 8.68
CA PRO A 55 4.33 -8.61 9.95
C PRO A 55 3.34 -8.04 10.99
N LYS A 56 2.72 -8.94 11.74
CA LYS A 56 2.02 -8.68 13.01
C LYS A 56 2.15 -9.99 13.79
N GLN A 57 2.90 -10.12 14.88
CA GLN A 57 3.20 -9.21 15.97
C GLN A 57 4.63 -9.52 16.49
N ARG A 58 5.52 -8.54 16.57
CA ARG A 58 6.69 -8.64 17.46
C ARG A 58 6.45 -7.68 18.62
N GLY A 59 6.47 -8.23 19.84
CA GLY A 59 6.58 -7.46 21.08
C GLY A 59 5.43 -7.64 22.07
N ASN A 60 5.27 -8.83 22.65
CA ASN A 60 4.92 -8.96 24.07
C ASN A 60 5.27 -10.36 24.63
N SER A 61 6.47 -10.85 24.39
CA SER A 61 6.95 -12.12 24.99
C SER A 61 8.21 -11.90 25.85
N GLU A 62 8.32 -10.73 26.48
CA GLU A 62 9.47 -10.34 27.29
C GLU A 62 9.06 -10.14 28.77
N LEU A 63 8.28 -11.09 29.31
CA LEU A 63 7.93 -11.19 30.74
C LEU A 63 7.90 -12.65 31.25
N ASP A 64 8.71 -13.55 30.67
CA ASP A 64 8.98 -14.89 31.22
C ASP A 64 10.45 -14.99 31.68
#